data_AF-A0A1Q9AQR6-F1
#
_entry.id   AF-A0A1Q9AQR6-F1
#
_cell.length_a   1.000
_cell.length_b   1.000
_cell.length_c   1.000
_cell.angle_alpha   90.00
_cell.angle_beta   90.00
_cell.angle_gamma   90.00
#
_symmetry.space_group_name_H-M   'P 1'
#
loop_
_entity.id
_entity.type
_entity.pdbx_description
1 polymer ?
#
loop_
_entity_poly.entity_id
_entity_poly.type
_entity_poly.pdbx_seq_one_letter_code
_entity_poly.pdbx_strand_id
1 'polypeptide(L)'
;MRDFGGAILASRQWAGQGLEQGLLLERFGPACFATALIPENDRLRVIPRRWFLFGCPMPCALLPSGEGVERDVGGRFSFDITIGLPVIGLVVAYRGILEAVQASRENCM
;
A
#
# COMPACT_ATOMS: atom_id res chain seq x y z
N MET A 1 8.93 -7.47 -0.25
CA MET A 1 9.34 -7.45 -1.68
C MET A 1 8.30 -8.23 -2.45
N ARG A 2 7.77 -7.67 -3.55
CA ARG A 2 6.76 -8.30 -4.41
C ARG A 2 7.31 -8.30 -5.83
N ASP A 3 7.19 -9.42 -6.53
CA ASP A 3 7.59 -9.57 -7.93
C ASP A 3 6.34 -9.57 -8.82
N PHE A 4 6.34 -8.72 -9.84
CA PHE A 4 5.29 -8.63 -10.85
C PHE A 4 5.89 -8.92 -12.23
N GLY A 5 6.06 -10.19 -12.56
CA GLY A 5 6.57 -10.61 -13.87
C GLY A 5 8.00 -10.10 -14.16
N GLY A 6 8.85 -10.05 -13.13
CA GLY A 6 10.22 -9.52 -13.19
C GLY A 6 10.35 -8.07 -12.73
N ALA A 7 9.24 -7.33 -12.58
CA ALA A 7 9.25 -5.99 -11.98
C ALA A 7 9.17 -6.10 -10.45
N ILE A 8 10.25 -5.72 -9.77
CA ILE A 8 10.34 -5.86 -8.31
C ILE A 8 9.87 -4.58 -7.61
N LEU A 9 8.84 -4.71 -6.78
CA LEU A 9 8.41 -3.68 -5.84
C LEU A 9 8.96 -4.02 -4.44
N ALA A 10 9.91 -3.23 -3.97
CA ALA A 10 10.44 -3.33 -2.62
C ALA A 10 9.88 -2.19 -1.76
N SER A 11 9.14 -2.56 -0.71
CA SER A 11 8.65 -1.62 0.29
C SER A 11 8.82 -2.16 1.70
N ARG A 12 8.82 -1.23 2.66
CA ARG A 12 8.75 -1.53 4.09
C ARG A 12 7.52 -0.84 4.67
N GLN A 13 6.71 -1.59 5.40
CA GLN A 13 5.50 -1.09 6.04
C GLN A 13 5.62 -1.19 7.57
N TRP A 14 5.08 -0.20 8.28
CA TRP A 14 4.99 -0.21 9.75
C TRP A 14 3.87 0.68 10.27
N ALA A 15 3.44 0.44 11.51
CA ALA A 15 2.45 1.29 12.17
C ALA A 15 3.08 2.64 12.58
N GLY A 16 2.38 3.73 12.27
CA GLY A 16 2.78 5.07 12.64
C GLY A 16 2.71 5.33 14.15
N GLN A 17 3.54 6.28 14.59
CA GLN A 17 3.67 6.71 15.97
C GLN A 17 3.60 8.24 16.04
N GLY A 18 3.32 8.81 17.20
CA GLY A 18 3.30 10.27 17.38
C GLY A 18 2.26 10.96 16.49
N LEU A 19 2.71 11.87 15.61
CA LEU A 19 1.82 12.61 14.70
C LEU A 19 1.17 11.72 13.62
N GLU A 20 1.76 10.55 13.37
CA GLU A 20 1.28 9.56 12.42
C GLU A 20 0.55 8.40 13.10
N GLN A 21 0.20 8.52 14.39
CA GLN A 21 -0.53 7.49 15.12
C GLN A 21 -1.84 7.12 14.39
N GLY A 22 -2.05 5.81 14.20
CA GLY A 22 -3.22 5.28 13.48
C GLY A 22 -3.08 5.27 11.95
N LEU A 23 -1.93 5.66 11.41
CA LEU A 23 -1.61 5.53 9.99
C LEU A 23 -0.68 4.34 9.74
N LEU A 24 -0.81 3.71 8.57
CA LEU A 24 0.19 2.78 8.05
C LEU A 24 1.21 3.58 7.24
N LEU A 25 2.49 3.52 7.63
CA LEU A 25 3.57 4.07 6.85
C LEU A 25 4.11 3.02 5.90
N GLU A 26 4.32 3.42 4.65
CA GLU A 26 4.96 2.60 3.63
C GLU A 26 6.08 3.37 2.93
N ARG A 27 7.28 2.79 2.93
CA ARG A 27 8.47 3.39 2.31
C ARG A 27 8.90 2.64 1.05
N PHE A 28 9.09 3.39 -0.02
CA PHE A 28 9.67 2.99 -1.30
C PHE A 28 10.93 3.83 -1.56
N GLY A 29 12.11 3.26 -1.32
CA GLY A 29 13.37 4.01 -1.48
C GLY A 29 13.40 5.30 -0.64
N PRO A 30 13.52 6.50 -1.24
CA PRO A 30 13.53 7.77 -0.52
C PRO A 30 12.14 8.31 -0.15
N ALA A 31 11.07 7.75 -0.72
CA ALA A 31 9.70 8.21 -0.51
C ALA A 31 9.02 7.39 0.59
N CYS A 32 8.28 8.05 1.48
CA CYS A 32 7.49 7.42 2.52
C CYS A 32 6.08 8.03 2.53
N PHE A 33 5.05 7.18 2.60
CA PHE A 33 3.65 7.59 2.57
C PHE A 33 2.97 7.11 3.85
N ALA A 34 2.32 8.02 4.57
CA ALA A 34 1.48 7.68 5.70
C ALA A 34 0.02 7.64 5.21
N THR A 35 -0.61 6.48 5.34
CA THR A 35 -1.93 6.18 4.79
C THR A 35 -2.90 5.81 5.90
N ALA A 36 -4.15 6.26 5.79
CA ALA A 36 -5.23 5.78 6.62
C ALA A 36 -5.84 4.54 5.96
N LEU A 37 -6.07 3.49 6.75
CA LEU A 37 -6.78 2.29 6.32
C LEU A 37 -8.22 2.41 6.82
N ILE A 38 -9.17 2.55 5.91
CA ILE A 38 -10.59 2.74 6.24
C ILE A 38 -11.38 1.53 5.75
N PRO A 39 -11.87 0.67 6.65
CA PRO A 39 -12.80 -0.39 6.27
C PRO A 39 -14.12 0.22 5.79
N GLU A 40 -14.56 -0.13 4.59
CA GLU A 40 -15.84 0.27 4.02
C GLU A 40 -16.54 -0.96 3.40
N ASN A 41 -17.59 -1.44 4.06
CA ASN A 41 -18.35 -2.62 3.64
C ASN A 41 -17.45 -3.86 3.43
N ASP A 42 -17.35 -4.31 2.17
CA ASP A 42 -16.56 -5.45 1.70
C ASP A 42 -15.14 -5.06 1.25
N ARG A 43 -14.73 -3.81 1.50
CA ARG A 43 -13.50 -3.22 0.97
C ARG A 43 -12.65 -2.56 2.05
N LEU A 44 -11.34 -2.56 1.85
CA LEU A 44 -10.42 -1.72 2.59
C LEU A 44 -9.94 -0.58 1.69
N ARG A 45 -10.21 0.67 2.06
CA ARG A 45 -9.68 1.84 1.35
C ARG A 45 -8.37 2.30 1.97
N VAL A 46 -7.38 2.52 1.11
CA VAL A 46 -6.06 3.04 1.48
C VAL A 46 -5.98 4.50 1.05
N ILE A 47 -6.04 5.42 2.02
CA ILE A 47 -6.11 6.87 1.74
C ILE A 47 -4.81 7.55 2.18
N PRO A 48 -3.97 8.05 1.26
CA PRO A 48 -2.78 8.82 1.60
C PRO A 48 -3.13 10.08 2.38
N ARG A 49 -2.45 10.32 3.51
CA ARG A 49 -2.68 11.49 4.38
C ARG A 49 -1.48 12.43 4.42
N ARG A 50 -0.26 11.86 4.40
CA ARG A 50 1.01 12.59 4.47
C ARG A 50 2.04 11.84 3.66
N TRP A 51 3.07 12.54 3.18
CA TRP A 51 4.20 11.90 2.55
C TRP A 51 5.49 12.68 2.79
N PHE A 52 6.59 11.96 2.65
CA PHE A 52 7.93 12.45 2.93
C PHE A 52 8.85 12.03 1.79
N LEU A 53 9.79 12.91 1.46
CA LEU A 53 10.88 12.61 0.55
C LEU A 53 12.20 12.88 1.29
N PHE A 54 13.06 11.86 1.37
CA PHE A 54 14.27 11.89 2.20
C PHE A 54 14.02 12.25 3.68
N GLY A 55 12.81 11.98 4.19
CA GLY A 55 12.39 12.30 5.56
C GLY A 55 11.83 13.71 5.75
N CYS A 56 11.87 14.57 4.72
CA CYS A 56 11.25 15.90 4.75
C CYS A 56 9.76 15.81 4.41
N PRO A 57 8.84 16.43 5.18
CA PRO A 57 7.42 16.45 4.85
C PRO A 57 7.18 17.22 3.55
N MET A 58 6.37 16.64 2.68
CA MET A 58 6.13 17.18 1.35
C MET A 58 4.70 17.76 1.20
N PRO A 59 4.47 18.68 0.25
CA PRO A 59 3.14 19.27 0.04
C PRO A 59 2.07 18.23 -0.30
N CYS A 60 0.90 18.32 0.33
CA CYS A 60 -0.23 17.42 0.06
C CYS A 60 -0.74 17.50 -1.38
N ALA A 61 -0.51 18.62 -2.08
CA ALA A 61 -0.88 18.81 -3.48
C ALA A 61 -0.14 17.87 -4.46
N LEU A 62 0.91 17.19 -3.99
CA LEU A 62 1.69 16.22 -4.75
C LEU A 62 1.45 14.78 -4.27
N LEU A 63 0.52 14.59 -3.32
CA LEU A 63 0.18 13.25 -2.85
C LEU A 63 -0.31 12.40 -4.01
N PRO A 64 0.09 11.12 -4.06
CA PRO A 64 -0.54 10.18 -4.96
C PRO A 64 -2.04 10.11 -4.67
N SER A 65 -2.81 10.17 -5.72
CA SER A 65 -4.23 9.83 -5.73
C SER A 65 -4.38 8.43 -6.29
N GLY A 66 -5.49 7.77 -5.98
CA GLY A 66 -5.68 6.39 -6.41
C GLY A 66 -6.76 5.71 -5.60
N GLU A 67 -7.24 4.60 -6.14
CA GLU A 67 -8.14 3.71 -5.43
C GLU A 67 -7.43 2.37 -5.27
N GLY A 68 -7.29 1.95 -4.02
CA GLY A 68 -6.94 0.58 -3.69
C GLY A 68 -8.20 -0.10 -3.18
N VAL A 69 -8.70 -1.06 -3.94
CA VAL A 69 -9.85 -1.87 -3.54
C VAL A 69 -9.39 -3.29 -3.30
N GLU A 70 -9.50 -3.72 -2.05
CA GLU A 70 -9.20 -5.08 -1.61
C GLU A 70 -10.51 -5.76 -1.19
N ARG A 71 -10.83 -6.95 -1.69
CA ARG A 71 -12.08 -7.68 -1.37
C ARG A 71 -11.82 -9.17 -1.20
N ASP A 72 -12.60 -9.82 -0.35
CA ASP A 72 -12.71 -11.28 -0.35
C ASP A 72 -13.74 -11.73 -1.39
N VAL A 73 -13.31 -12.57 -2.34
CA VAL A 73 -14.17 -13.19 -3.34
C VAL A 73 -14.08 -14.70 -3.21
N GLY A 74 -14.95 -15.27 -2.38
CA GLY A 74 -15.04 -16.71 -2.18
C GLY A 74 -13.80 -17.31 -1.50
N GLY A 75 -13.29 -16.63 -0.46
CA GLY A 75 -12.11 -17.04 0.30
C GLY A 75 -10.78 -16.70 -0.38
N ARG A 76 -10.82 -15.93 -1.47
CA ARG A 76 -9.64 -15.45 -2.19
C ARG A 76 -9.54 -13.94 -2.08
N PHE A 77 -8.35 -13.46 -1.76
CA PHE A 77 -8.08 -12.04 -1.60
C PHE A 77 -7.86 -11.41 -2.97
N SER A 78 -8.80 -10.58 -3.43
CA SER A 78 -8.71 -9.85 -4.69
C SER A 78 -8.32 -8.40 -4.45
N PHE A 79 -7.53 -7.84 -5.35
CA PHE A 79 -7.07 -6.46 -5.27
C PHE A 79 -7.13 -5.79 -6.66
N ASP A 80 -7.55 -4.53 -6.67
CA ASP A 80 -7.51 -3.62 -7.81
C ASP A 80 -6.93 -2.30 -7.31
N ILE A 81 -5.68 -2.03 -7.68
CA ILE A 81 -4.89 -0.92 -7.16
C ILE A 81 -4.50 0.00 -8.29
N THR A 82 -4.85 1.27 -8.15
CA THR A 82 -4.38 2.35 -9.01
C THR A 82 -3.69 3.42 -8.17
N ILE A 83 -2.59 3.96 -8.69
CA ILE A 83 -1.85 5.07 -8.10
C ILE A 83 -1.47 6.03 -9.23
N GLY A 84 -1.90 7.28 -9.13
CA GLY A 84 -1.54 8.38 -10.01
C GLY A 84 -0.97 9.55 -9.23
N LEU A 85 -0.01 10.26 -9.82
CA LEU A 85 0.53 11.49 -9.27
C LEU A 85 -0.12 12.71 -9.96
N PRO A 86 -0.29 13.84 -9.25
CA PRO A 86 -0.99 15.02 -9.79
C PRO A 86 -0.41 15.59 -11.09
N VAL A 87 0.90 15.45 -11.32
CA VAL A 87 1.59 16.03 -12.49
C VAL A 87 1.73 15.05 -13.65
N ILE A 88 2.04 13.79 -13.34
CA ILE A 88 2.37 12.78 -14.37
C ILE A 88 1.23 11.81 -14.67
N GLY A 89 0.12 11.88 -13.92
CA GLY A 89 -1.02 10.97 -14.09
C GLY A 89 -0.75 9.59 -13.53
N LEU A 90 -1.38 8.56 -14.11
CA LEU A 90 -1.30 7.17 -13.65
C LEU A 90 0.15 6.66 -13.68
N VAL A 91 0.64 6.16 -12.54
CA VAL A 91 1.99 5.61 -12.39
C VAL A 91 1.95 4.10 -12.23
N VAL A 92 0.96 3.60 -11.49
CA VAL A 92 0.81 2.18 -11.19
C VAL A 92 -0.65 1.80 -11.34
N ALA A 93 -0.92 0.74 -12.09
CA ALA A 93 -2.21 0.06 -12.10
C ALA A 93 -1.96 -1.44 -12.14
N TYR A 94 -2.47 -2.17 -11.16
CA TYR A 94 -2.42 -3.62 -11.17
C TYR A 94 -3.66 -4.21 -10.51
N ARG A 95 -4.06 -5.37 -11.00
CA ARG A 95 -5.15 -6.17 -10.43
C ARG A 95 -4.71 -7.61 -10.29
N GLY A 96 -5.25 -8.31 -9.32
CA GLY A 96 -4.94 -9.71 -9.13
C GLY A 96 -5.74 -10.36 -8.01
N ILE A 97 -5.44 -11.64 -7.82
CA ILE A 97 -5.99 -12.46 -6.75
C ILE A 97 -4.80 -13.11 -6.06
N LEU A 98 -4.78 -13.07 -4.73
CA LEU A 98 -3.85 -13.82 -3.89
C LEU A 98 -4.58 -15.04 -3.33
N GLU A 99 -3.87 -16.16 -3.38
CA GLU A 99 -4.24 -17.37 -2.65
C GLU A 99 -3.43 -17.42 -1.36
N ALA A 100 -4.10 -17.72 -0.26
CA ALA A 100 -3.41 -17.89 1.01
C ALA A 100 -2.57 -19.17 0.94
N VAL A 101 -1.24 -19.01 0.91
CA VAL A 101 -0.34 -20.15 1.11
C VAL A 101 -0.21 -20.34 2.62
N GLN A 102 -0.67 -21.49 3.13
CA GLN A 102 -0.42 -21.83 4.53
C GLN A 102 1.08 -21.89 4.78
N ALA A 103 1.57 -21.02 5.66
CA ALA A 103 2.93 -21.14 6.16
C ALA A 103 3.04 -22.47 6.91
N SER A 104 3.76 -23.45 6.35
CA SER A 104 4.18 -24.64 7.06
C SER A 104 4.94 -24.19 8.32
N ARG A 105 4.45 -24.62 9.50
CA ARG A 105 5.10 -24.40 10.80
C ARG A 105 6.21 -25.43 11.05
N GLU A 106 6.97 -25.81 10.03
CA GLU A 106 8.00 -26.84 10.13
C GLU A 106 9.40 -26.23 10.13
N ASN A 107 9.70 -25.26 11.02
CA ASN A 107 11.10 -24.98 11.39
C ASN A 107 11.23 -24.10 12.64
N CYS A 108 10.63 -24.52 13.76
CA CYS A 108 11.01 -24.00 15.08
C CYS A 108 11.11 -25.17 16.06
N MET A 109 12.24 -25.86 16.02
CA MET A 109 12.82 -26.69 17.09
C MET A 109 14.30 -26.35 17.16
#